data_AF-A0A1S3N1F9-F1
#
_entry.id   AF-A0A1S3N1F9-F1
#
_cell.length_a   1.000
_cell.length_b   1.000
_cell.length_c   1.000
_cell.angle_alpha   90.00
_cell.angle_beta   90.00
_cell.angle_gamma   90.00
#
_symmetry.space_group_name_H-M   'P 1'
#
loop_
_entity.id
_entity.type
_entity.pdbx_description
1 polymer ?
#
loop_
_entity_poly.entity_id
_entity_poly.type
_entity_poly.pdbx_seq_one_letter_code
_entity_poly.pdbx_strand_id
1 'polypeptide(L)'
;MESVWVSTDHDDIEKVAKAWGAQVHRRSPEVSKDSSSSLDTIQEFVRLNPEVDVICHIQATSPCLHPFHLKEALEMITKQGFTSVFSVVRQHHFRWQEVKKGGSVATQPLNLDPSNRPRRQDWDGELCENGSFYIYTRATTERGLQGGKWAYYEMLPEYSVDIDVDIDWPVAEQRVLRFGYFGLDKPEVVRLLLCKVSGCLTDGRVLISVSGEEMVSVNTRDTMGIRMLQREGVEVILISSSEDPVTKALADKLSQRTGCEVRQLGKDIQCEFKAMMDDKDLDWKEVAYMGNDAPDVDCLNLAGLSAVPRDAPVVAINAAKYSCHSAAGLEAVREFSEHILLLKKKAKSQMEQDRIHRNTF
;
A
#
# COMPACT_ATOMS: atom_id res chain seq x y z
N MET A 1 -1.66 16.11 -22.59
CA MET A 1 -0.51 15.48 -21.95
C MET A 1 -0.84 15.48 -20.47
N GLU A 2 -1.03 14.30 -19.88
CA GLU A 2 -1.38 14.18 -18.45
C GLU A 2 -0.08 13.95 -17.69
N SER A 3 0.13 14.68 -16.59
CA SER A 3 1.32 14.57 -15.76
C SER A 3 0.90 14.40 -14.31
N VAL A 4 1.56 13.49 -13.59
CA VAL A 4 1.37 13.29 -12.15
C VAL A 4 2.49 13.98 -11.40
N TRP A 5 2.14 14.76 -10.39
CA TRP A 5 3.06 15.53 -9.57
C TRP A 5 2.86 15.24 -8.09
N VAL A 6 3.95 15.12 -7.35
CA VAL A 6 3.96 15.09 -5.88
C VAL A 6 4.47 16.43 -5.38
N SER A 7 3.63 17.16 -4.64
CA SER A 7 3.99 18.41 -3.99
C SER A 7 4.60 18.12 -2.62
N THR A 8 5.89 18.39 -2.44
CA THR A 8 6.59 18.14 -1.17
C THR A 8 7.76 19.09 -0.96
N ASP A 9 8.16 19.26 0.29
CA ASP A 9 9.39 19.92 0.72
C ASP A 9 10.36 18.93 1.42
N HIS A 10 10.03 17.64 1.43
CA HIS A 10 10.78 16.60 2.12
C HIS A 10 11.54 15.69 1.14
N ASP A 11 12.82 15.45 1.41
CA ASP A 11 13.73 14.70 0.51
C ASP A 11 13.31 13.24 0.33
N ASP A 12 12.91 12.57 1.41
CA ASP A 12 12.47 11.18 1.32
C ASP A 12 11.19 11.01 0.49
N ILE A 13 10.23 11.95 0.60
CA ILE A 13 9.00 11.93 -0.19
C ILE A 13 9.34 12.15 -1.67
N GLU A 14 10.23 13.09 -1.98
CA GLU A 14 10.71 13.32 -3.34
C GLU A 14 11.39 12.08 -3.94
N LYS A 15 12.23 11.41 -3.16
CA LYS A 15 12.91 10.18 -3.59
C LYS A 15 11.90 9.08 -3.95
N VAL A 16 10.89 8.87 -3.10
CA VAL A 16 9.82 7.89 -3.36
C VAL A 16 9.01 8.29 -4.59
N ALA A 17 8.59 9.55 -4.71
CA ALA A 17 7.81 10.03 -5.85
C ALA A 17 8.53 9.78 -7.18
N LYS A 18 9.81 10.12 -7.26
CA LYS A 18 10.65 9.91 -8.45
C LYS A 18 10.83 8.42 -8.77
N ALA A 19 11.00 7.56 -7.76
CA ALA A 19 11.13 6.12 -7.96
C ALA A 19 9.89 5.50 -8.62
N TRP A 20 8.71 6.08 -8.38
CA TRP A 20 7.44 5.66 -8.99
C TRP A 20 7.05 6.47 -10.24
N GLY A 21 7.96 7.27 -10.79
CA GLY A 21 7.78 7.99 -12.05
C GLY A 21 6.94 9.27 -11.98
N ALA A 22 6.59 9.74 -10.77
CA ALA A 22 5.93 11.03 -10.59
C ALA A 22 6.95 12.18 -10.72
N GLN A 23 6.48 13.31 -11.24
CA GLN A 23 7.21 14.57 -11.18
C GLN A 23 7.10 15.17 -9.77
N VAL A 24 8.01 16.08 -9.41
CA VAL A 24 8.03 16.66 -8.06
C VAL A 24 7.93 18.17 -8.15
N HIS A 25 6.90 18.72 -7.49
CA HIS A 25 6.80 20.14 -7.21
C HIS A 25 7.43 20.40 -5.85
N ARG A 26 8.65 20.93 -5.85
CA ARG A 26 9.34 21.27 -4.61
C ARG A 26 8.75 22.55 -4.05
N ARG A 27 7.95 22.43 -2.98
CA ARG A 27 7.27 23.55 -2.35
C ARG A 27 8.27 24.57 -1.80
N SER A 28 7.95 25.86 -1.93
CA SER A 28 8.77 26.90 -1.31
C SER A 28 8.60 26.93 0.22
N PRO A 29 9.55 27.54 0.97
CA PRO A 29 9.41 27.71 2.42
C PRO A 29 8.17 28.53 2.82
N GLU A 30 7.63 29.36 1.93
CA GLU A 30 6.44 30.17 2.20
C GLU A 30 5.16 29.34 2.31
N VAL A 31 5.04 28.27 1.51
CA VAL A 31 3.86 27.39 1.44
C VAL A 31 4.07 26.02 2.11
N SER A 32 5.16 25.86 2.86
CA SER A 32 5.51 24.67 3.64
C SER A 32 5.45 24.91 5.15
N LYS A 33 4.55 25.78 5.61
CA LYS A 33 4.35 26.06 7.04
C LYS A 33 3.19 25.23 7.59
N ASP A 34 3.17 25.00 8.89
CA ASP A 34 2.04 24.32 9.57
C ASP A 34 0.69 25.02 9.37
N SER A 35 0.71 26.33 9.07
CA SER A 35 -0.49 27.12 8.78
C SER A 35 -0.79 27.29 7.29
N SER A 36 0.04 26.72 6.40
CA SER A 36 -0.19 26.80 4.96
C SER A 36 -1.38 25.93 4.57
N SER A 37 -2.30 26.50 3.79
CA SER A 37 -3.45 25.77 3.30
C SER A 37 -3.09 24.98 2.03
N SER A 38 -3.91 23.97 1.69
CA SER A 38 -3.79 23.30 0.38
C SER A 38 -3.96 24.28 -0.78
N LEU A 39 -4.77 25.33 -0.62
CA LEU A 39 -4.94 26.34 -1.67
C LEU A 39 -3.64 27.08 -1.96
N ASP A 40 -2.84 27.41 -0.94
CA ASP A 40 -1.58 28.13 -1.13
C ASP A 40 -0.59 27.33 -1.98
N THR A 41 -0.49 26.02 -1.73
CA THR A 41 0.41 25.13 -2.47
C THR A 41 -0.06 24.92 -3.91
N ILE A 42 -1.38 24.79 -4.11
CA ILE A 42 -2.00 24.68 -5.43
C ILE A 42 -1.77 25.96 -6.25
N GLN A 43 -1.97 27.13 -5.65
CA GLN A 43 -1.77 28.42 -6.33
C GLN A 43 -0.30 28.62 -6.72
N GLU A 44 0.64 28.22 -5.86
CA GLU A 44 2.06 28.21 -6.23
C GLU A 44 2.33 27.32 -7.44
N PHE A 45 1.84 26.07 -7.42
CA PHE A 45 2.02 25.12 -8.51
C PHE A 45 1.47 25.66 -9.83
N VAL A 46 0.25 26.18 -9.83
CA VAL A 46 -0.42 26.73 -11.02
C VAL A 46 0.31 27.96 -11.57
N ARG A 47 0.91 28.79 -10.71
CA ARG A 47 1.72 29.94 -11.11
C ARG A 47 3.02 29.53 -11.81
N LEU A 48 3.66 28.46 -11.34
CA LEU A 48 4.93 27.97 -11.91
C LEU A 48 4.75 27.12 -13.17
N ASN A 49 3.55 26.55 -13.37
CA ASN A 49 3.21 25.68 -14.50
C ASN A 49 2.05 26.31 -15.30
N PRO A 50 2.27 27.41 -16.05
CA PRO A 50 1.21 28.18 -16.71
C PRO A 50 0.39 27.41 -17.77
N GLU A 51 0.90 26.28 -18.24
CA GLU A 51 0.28 25.39 -19.22
C GLU A 51 -0.82 24.47 -18.64
N VAL A 52 -0.96 24.39 -17.32
CA VAL A 52 -1.94 23.51 -16.67
C VAL A 52 -3.34 24.14 -16.69
N ASP A 53 -4.30 23.55 -17.39
CA ASP A 53 -5.68 24.08 -17.46
C ASP A 53 -6.61 23.52 -16.38
N VAL A 54 -6.41 22.25 -16.02
CA VAL A 54 -7.23 21.51 -15.05
C VAL A 54 -6.28 20.83 -14.07
N ILE A 55 -6.62 20.94 -12.79
CA ILE A 55 -5.85 20.36 -11.70
C ILE A 55 -6.74 19.34 -11.02
N CYS A 56 -6.22 18.12 -10.87
CA CYS A 56 -6.81 17.07 -10.06
C CYS A 56 -6.00 16.96 -8.76
N HIS A 57 -6.50 17.53 -7.68
CA HIS A 57 -5.91 17.45 -6.36
C HIS A 57 -6.38 16.19 -5.65
N ILE A 58 -5.44 15.28 -5.40
CA ILE A 58 -5.67 14.00 -4.74
C ILE A 58 -5.04 14.07 -3.35
N GLN A 59 -5.78 13.70 -2.31
CA GLN A 59 -5.21 13.64 -0.96
C GLN A 59 -4.67 12.22 -0.69
N ALA A 60 -3.40 12.14 -0.28
CA ALA A 60 -2.75 10.87 0.03
C ALA A 60 -3.34 10.16 1.27
N THR A 61 -4.14 10.87 2.06
CA THR A 61 -4.85 10.35 3.25
C THR A 61 -6.08 9.51 2.90
N SER A 62 -6.49 9.47 1.63
CA SER A 62 -7.65 8.68 1.17
C SER A 62 -7.24 7.57 0.18
N PRO A 63 -6.67 6.45 0.65
CA PRO A 63 -5.90 5.51 -0.17
C PRO A 63 -6.74 4.56 -1.05
N CYS A 64 -8.07 4.68 -1.06
CA CYS A 64 -8.97 3.82 -1.85
C CYS A 64 -9.45 4.46 -3.16
N LEU A 65 -8.73 5.46 -3.67
CA LEU A 65 -9.04 6.11 -4.95
C LEU A 65 -8.72 5.19 -6.14
N HIS A 66 -9.55 5.26 -7.20
CA HIS A 66 -9.39 4.48 -8.43
C HIS A 66 -9.33 5.40 -9.66
N PRO A 67 -8.70 4.98 -10.77
CA PRO A 67 -8.65 5.77 -12.00
C PRO A 67 -10.02 6.10 -12.57
N PHE A 68 -11.02 5.21 -12.43
CA PHE A 68 -12.36 5.47 -12.97
C PHE A 68 -13.05 6.63 -12.25
N HIS A 69 -12.86 6.79 -10.93
CA HIS A 69 -13.38 7.93 -10.17
C HIS A 69 -12.88 9.26 -10.76
N LEU A 70 -11.57 9.34 -11.03
CA LEU A 70 -10.95 10.54 -11.59
C LEU A 70 -11.37 10.79 -13.03
N LYS A 71 -11.44 9.73 -13.85
CA LYS A 71 -11.84 9.84 -15.25
C LYS A 71 -13.26 10.38 -15.36
N GLU A 72 -14.21 9.79 -14.63
CA GLU A 72 -15.62 10.20 -14.65
C GLU A 72 -15.80 11.63 -14.12
N ALA A 73 -15.13 11.98 -13.02
CA ALA A 73 -15.15 13.35 -12.49
C ALA A 73 -14.52 14.37 -13.45
N LEU A 74 -13.46 14.00 -14.17
CA LEU A 74 -12.83 14.85 -15.17
C LEU A 74 -13.75 15.07 -16.39
N GLU A 75 -14.56 14.08 -16.76
CA GLU A 75 -15.59 14.23 -17.80
C GLU A 75 -16.67 15.26 -17.42
N MET A 76 -16.98 15.41 -16.13
CA MET A 76 -17.88 16.47 -15.66
C MET A 76 -17.31 17.87 -15.92
N ILE A 77 -16.00 18.06 -15.73
CA ILE A 77 -15.33 19.33 -16.07
C ILE A 77 -15.29 19.52 -17.60
N THR A 78 -14.74 18.54 -18.31
CA THR A 78 -14.38 18.68 -19.74
C THR A 78 -15.57 18.57 -20.70
N LYS A 79 -16.61 17.82 -20.36
CA LYS A 79 -17.80 17.61 -21.22
C LYS A 79 -19.05 18.33 -20.71
N GLN A 80 -19.23 18.46 -19.40
CA GLN A 80 -20.46 19.02 -18.80
C GLN A 80 -20.31 20.48 -18.35
N GLY A 81 -19.10 21.04 -18.49
CA GLY A 81 -18.79 22.45 -18.26
C GLY A 81 -18.83 22.87 -16.79
N PHE A 82 -18.61 21.94 -15.85
CA PHE A 82 -18.36 22.28 -14.46
C PHE A 82 -16.96 22.88 -14.30
N THR A 83 -16.78 23.78 -13.34
CA THR A 83 -15.48 24.43 -13.06
C THR A 83 -14.81 23.86 -11.80
N SER A 84 -15.57 23.10 -11.00
CA SER A 84 -15.14 22.45 -9.77
C SER A 84 -15.94 21.17 -9.56
N VAL A 85 -15.26 20.07 -9.23
CA VAL A 85 -15.88 18.79 -8.84
C VAL A 85 -15.14 18.24 -7.64
N PHE A 86 -15.85 17.75 -6.63
CA PHE A 86 -15.25 17.16 -5.44
C PHE A 86 -15.93 15.86 -5.07
N SER A 87 -15.19 14.96 -4.41
CA SER A 87 -15.70 13.67 -4.01
C SER A 87 -16.52 13.75 -2.72
N VAL A 88 -17.61 12.97 -2.68
CA VAL A 88 -18.47 12.84 -1.51
C VAL A 88 -18.83 11.38 -1.26
N VAL A 89 -19.18 11.05 -0.02
CA VAL A 89 -19.79 9.78 0.38
C VAL A 89 -21.13 10.05 1.04
N ARG A 90 -22.10 9.17 0.80
CA ARG A 90 -23.42 9.26 1.42
C ARG A 90 -23.42 8.64 2.82
N GLN A 91 -23.75 9.43 3.83
CA GLN A 91 -23.83 9.01 5.23
C GLN A 91 -25.25 9.15 5.78
N HIS A 92 -25.58 8.27 6.74
CA HIS A 92 -26.89 8.24 7.40
C HIS A 92 -26.73 8.55 8.89
N HIS A 93 -25.87 9.54 9.21
CA HIS A 93 -25.63 9.98 10.57
C HIS A 93 -26.58 11.11 10.95
N PHE A 94 -27.19 11.01 12.13
CA PHE A 94 -27.97 12.09 12.70
C PHE A 94 -27.03 13.11 13.35
N ARG A 95 -27.03 14.33 12.82
CA ARG A 95 -26.15 15.42 13.25
C ARG A 95 -26.89 16.30 14.25
N TRP A 96 -26.15 16.72 15.27
CA TRP A 96 -26.64 17.56 16.36
C TRP A 96 -25.69 18.74 16.52
N GLN A 97 -26.24 19.90 16.89
CA GLN A 97 -25.48 21.11 17.15
C GLN A 97 -24.57 20.92 18.36
N GLU A 98 -23.30 21.30 18.24
CA GLU A 98 -22.38 21.32 19.37
C GLU A 98 -22.82 22.38 20.40
N VAL A 99 -22.85 22.00 21.67
CA VAL A 99 -23.12 22.91 22.79
C VAL A 99 -21.95 22.90 23.77
N LYS A 100 -21.50 24.10 24.17
CA LYS A 100 -20.38 24.24 25.11
C LYS A 100 -20.74 23.62 26.47
N LYS A 101 -19.82 22.82 27.03
CA LYS A 101 -19.95 22.28 28.39
C LYS A 101 -20.13 23.42 29.40
N GLY A 102 -21.15 23.33 30.24
CA GLY A 102 -21.50 24.36 31.23
C GLY A 102 -22.39 25.50 30.71
N GLY A 103 -22.78 25.48 29.43
CA GLY A 103 -23.81 26.38 28.90
C GLY A 103 -25.23 25.93 29.25
N SER A 104 -26.18 26.87 29.24
CA SER A 104 -27.62 26.62 29.44
C SER A 104 -28.38 26.33 28.14
N VAL A 105 -27.69 26.27 27.01
CA VAL A 105 -28.30 26.08 25.68
C VAL A 105 -28.56 24.60 25.44
N ALA A 106 -29.80 24.26 25.08
CA ALA A 106 -30.18 22.90 24.71
C ALA A 106 -29.64 22.55 23.31
N THR A 107 -29.19 21.31 23.14
CA THR A 107 -28.75 20.75 21.85
C THR A 107 -29.90 20.72 20.85
N GLN A 108 -29.65 21.17 19.61
CA GLN A 108 -30.62 21.13 18.52
C GLN A 108 -30.22 20.12 17.44
N PRO A 109 -31.18 19.42 16.82
CA PRO A 109 -30.90 18.56 15.67
C PRO A 109 -30.58 19.40 14.43
N LEU A 110 -29.65 18.94 13.59
CA LEU A 110 -29.27 19.62 12.34
C LEU A 110 -29.94 19.03 11.10
N ASN A 111 -30.19 17.72 11.09
CA ASN A 111 -30.69 17.01 9.91
C ASN A 111 -31.81 15.99 10.22
N LEU A 112 -32.46 16.11 11.37
CA LEU A 112 -33.62 15.31 11.72
C LEU A 112 -34.69 16.10 12.45
N ASP A 113 -35.92 15.62 12.34
CA ASP A 113 -36.99 15.95 13.27
C ASP A 113 -37.08 14.86 14.36
N PRO A 114 -36.78 15.16 15.64
CA PRO A 114 -36.88 14.20 16.73
C PRO A 114 -38.31 13.69 16.95
N SER A 115 -39.33 14.48 16.60
CA SER A 115 -40.74 14.09 16.70
C SER A 115 -41.16 13.13 15.59
N ASN A 116 -40.43 13.09 14.48
CA ASN A 116 -40.67 12.18 13.36
C ASN A 116 -39.36 11.60 12.83
N ARG A 117 -38.65 10.86 13.69
CA ARG A 117 -37.33 10.32 13.36
C ARG A 117 -37.44 9.26 12.25
N PRO A 118 -36.87 9.51 11.06
CA PRO A 118 -36.97 8.56 9.95
C PRO A 118 -36.14 7.29 10.23
N ARG A 119 -36.61 6.14 9.71
CA ARG A 119 -35.77 4.94 9.66
C ARG A 119 -34.72 5.12 8.56
N ARG A 120 -33.60 4.41 8.66
CA ARG A 120 -32.49 4.53 7.71
C ARG A 120 -32.91 4.24 6.27
N GLN A 121 -33.84 3.31 6.06
CA GLN A 121 -34.36 2.98 4.72
C GLN A 121 -35.33 4.02 4.14
N ASP A 122 -35.84 4.95 4.96
CA ASP A 122 -36.81 5.96 4.54
C ASP A 122 -36.14 7.34 4.31
N TRP A 123 -34.81 7.40 4.39
CA TRP A 123 -34.03 8.63 4.26
C TRP A 123 -32.77 8.38 3.43
N ASP A 124 -32.61 9.14 2.35
CA ASP A 124 -31.48 9.03 1.42
C ASP A 124 -30.12 9.45 2.03
N GLY A 125 -30.08 9.89 3.28
CA GLY A 125 -28.86 10.35 3.93
C GLY A 125 -28.42 11.74 3.45
N GLU A 126 -27.20 12.11 3.84
CA GLU A 126 -26.52 13.34 3.43
C GLU A 126 -25.21 13.03 2.72
N LEU A 127 -24.85 13.90 1.78
CA LEU A 127 -23.56 13.87 1.11
C LEU A 127 -22.52 14.58 1.98
N CYS A 128 -21.46 13.87 2.32
CA CYS A 128 -20.33 14.39 3.07
C CYS A 128 -19.07 14.32 2.22
N GLU A 129 -18.30 15.39 2.14
CA GLU A 129 -16.96 15.36 1.53
C GLU A 129 -16.10 14.27 2.20
N ASN A 130 -15.32 13.55 1.40
CA ASN A 130 -14.54 12.40 1.86
C ASN A 130 -13.06 12.47 1.48
N GLY A 131 -12.55 13.70 1.28
CA GLY A 131 -11.14 13.99 1.07
C GLY A 131 -10.46 13.39 -0.17
N SER A 132 -11.14 12.51 -0.93
CA SER A 132 -10.45 11.66 -1.90
C SER A 132 -9.88 12.46 -3.07
N PHE A 133 -10.66 13.36 -3.66
CA PHE A 133 -10.16 14.27 -4.68
C PHE A 133 -10.99 15.55 -4.85
N TYR A 134 -10.34 16.56 -5.43
CA TYR A 134 -10.92 17.81 -5.88
C TYR A 134 -10.38 18.14 -7.26
N ILE A 135 -11.24 18.35 -8.24
CA ILE A 135 -10.86 18.74 -9.61
C ILE A 135 -11.36 20.15 -9.86
N TYR A 136 -10.48 21.03 -10.33
CA TYR A 136 -10.83 22.41 -10.61
C TYR A 136 -10.09 22.94 -11.82
N THR A 137 -10.72 23.87 -12.52
CA THR A 137 -10.04 24.64 -13.58
C THR A 137 -9.06 25.64 -12.98
N ARG A 138 -8.01 26.02 -13.73
CA ARG A 138 -7.06 27.06 -13.34
C ARG A 138 -7.75 28.32 -12.81
N ALA A 139 -8.74 28.83 -13.55
CA ALA A 139 -9.46 30.06 -13.18
C ALA A 139 -10.20 29.95 -11.83
N THR A 140 -10.61 28.74 -11.43
CA THR A 140 -11.23 28.50 -10.13
C THR A 140 -10.24 28.76 -9.00
N THR A 141 -8.98 28.31 -9.14
CA THR A 141 -7.95 28.40 -8.09
C THR A 141 -7.63 29.82 -7.65
N GLU A 142 -7.81 30.81 -8.53
CA GLU A 142 -7.61 32.22 -8.20
C GLU A 142 -8.65 32.76 -7.20
N ARG A 143 -9.81 32.08 -7.10
CA ARG A 143 -10.95 32.48 -6.24
C ARG A 143 -11.16 31.54 -5.05
N GLY A 144 -10.47 30.40 -5.02
CA GLY A 144 -10.58 29.36 -3.99
C GLY A 144 -10.66 27.95 -4.58
N LEU A 145 -11.01 26.95 -3.76
CA LEU A 145 -11.12 25.54 -4.20
C LEU A 145 -12.53 25.13 -4.63
N GLN A 146 -13.54 25.93 -4.29
CA GLN A 146 -14.96 25.65 -4.54
C GLN A 146 -15.67 26.88 -5.15
N GLY A 147 -15.22 27.27 -6.36
CA GLY A 147 -15.72 28.45 -7.06
C GLY A 147 -16.42 28.12 -8.39
N GLY A 148 -17.34 28.99 -8.79
CA GLY A 148 -18.01 28.91 -10.10
C GLY A 148 -19.16 27.89 -10.14
N LYS A 149 -19.19 27.06 -11.19
CA LYS A 149 -20.20 26.00 -11.38
C LYS A 149 -19.66 24.68 -10.82
N TRP A 150 -20.03 24.37 -9.59
CA TRP A 150 -19.61 23.16 -8.89
C TRP A 150 -20.58 21.97 -9.04
N ALA A 151 -20.03 20.76 -8.89
CA ALA A 151 -20.79 19.52 -8.72
C ALA A 151 -20.04 18.58 -7.77
N TYR A 152 -20.73 17.54 -7.29
CA TYR A 152 -20.11 16.47 -6.50
C TYR A 152 -20.01 15.19 -7.34
N TYR A 153 -19.04 14.34 -7.00
CA TYR A 153 -18.95 12.96 -7.47
C TYR A 153 -19.17 12.03 -6.28
N GLU A 154 -20.25 11.26 -6.29
CA GLU A 154 -20.58 10.35 -5.20
C GLU A 154 -19.80 9.03 -5.32
N MET A 155 -18.93 8.77 -4.35
CA MET A 155 -18.19 7.52 -4.20
C MET A 155 -18.95 6.52 -3.35
N LEU A 156 -18.78 5.24 -3.65
CA LEU A 156 -19.31 4.16 -2.80
C LEU A 156 -18.60 4.14 -1.43
N PRO A 157 -19.30 3.77 -0.34
CA PRO A 157 -18.74 3.78 1.01
C PRO A 157 -17.49 2.92 1.19
N GLU A 158 -17.34 1.82 0.44
CA GLU A 158 -16.15 0.97 0.48
C GLU A 158 -14.86 1.66 0.03
N TYR A 159 -14.97 2.70 -0.81
CA TYR A 159 -13.84 3.51 -1.28
C TYR A 159 -13.58 4.73 -0.39
N SER A 160 -14.41 4.98 0.61
CA SER A 160 -14.33 6.17 1.46
C SER A 160 -13.66 5.83 2.79
N VAL A 161 -12.36 6.11 2.90
CA VAL A 161 -11.59 6.03 4.14
C VAL A 161 -10.54 7.13 4.16
N ASP A 162 -10.45 7.81 5.29
CA ASP A 162 -9.45 8.85 5.55
C ASP A 162 -8.55 8.40 6.71
N ILE A 163 -7.26 8.70 6.60
CA ILE A 163 -6.27 8.47 7.65
C ILE A 163 -5.96 9.83 8.28
N ASP A 164 -6.70 10.18 9.34
CA ASP A 164 -6.51 11.44 10.07
C ASP A 164 -5.73 11.22 11.36
N VAL A 165 -5.94 10.06 12.00
CA VAL A 165 -5.31 9.65 13.26
C VAL A 165 -4.85 8.19 13.21
N ASP A 166 -3.93 7.81 14.08
CA ASP A 166 -3.30 6.47 14.08
C ASP A 166 -4.31 5.30 14.11
N ILE A 167 -5.48 5.49 14.74
CA ILE A 167 -6.51 4.45 14.84
C ILE A 167 -7.24 4.19 13.51
N ASP A 168 -7.13 5.10 12.53
CA ASP A 168 -7.69 4.92 11.20
C ASP A 168 -6.87 3.94 10.37
N TRP A 169 -5.56 3.80 10.67
CA TRP A 169 -4.63 3.01 9.88
C TRP A 169 -5.06 1.55 9.68
N PRO A 170 -5.43 0.77 10.72
CA PRO A 170 -5.85 -0.61 10.51
C PRO A 170 -7.13 -0.72 9.68
N VAL A 171 -8.03 0.25 9.76
CA VAL A 171 -9.27 0.28 8.97
C VAL A 171 -8.97 0.61 7.51
N ALA A 172 -8.12 1.62 7.28
CA ALA A 172 -7.66 2.00 5.95
C ALA A 172 -6.90 0.86 5.28
N GLU A 173 -5.99 0.20 6.00
CA GLU A 173 -5.25 -0.95 5.50
C GLU A 173 -6.20 -2.06 5.04
N GLN A 174 -7.13 -2.51 5.89
CA GLN A 174 -8.07 -3.56 5.50
C GLN A 174 -8.97 -3.15 4.32
N ARG A 175 -9.36 -1.88 4.23
CA ARG A 175 -10.12 -1.36 3.09
C ARG A 175 -9.29 -1.34 1.82
N VAL A 176 -8.07 -0.82 1.84
CA VAL A 176 -7.14 -0.83 0.71
C VAL A 176 -6.90 -2.27 0.26
N LEU A 177 -6.66 -3.19 1.20
CA LEU A 177 -6.45 -4.59 0.89
C LEU A 177 -7.65 -5.23 0.17
N ARG A 178 -8.87 -4.76 0.39
CA ARG A 178 -10.08 -5.33 -0.22
C ARG A 178 -10.59 -4.57 -1.44
N PHE A 179 -10.46 -3.25 -1.43
CA PHE A 179 -11.11 -2.33 -2.37
C PHE A 179 -10.15 -1.30 -2.97
N GLY A 180 -8.87 -1.25 -2.57
CA GLY A 180 -7.89 -0.31 -3.09
C GLY A 180 -7.52 -0.57 -4.56
N TYR A 181 -7.00 0.46 -5.21
CA TYR A 181 -6.40 0.34 -6.55
C TYR A 181 -4.89 0.08 -6.43
N PHE A 182 -4.38 -0.89 -7.19
CA PHE A 182 -2.99 -1.35 -7.11
C PHE A 182 -2.20 -1.15 -8.42
N GLY A 183 -2.72 -0.37 -9.37
CA GLY A 183 -2.07 -0.13 -10.66
C GLY A 183 -2.54 -1.05 -11.80
N LEU A 184 -2.06 -0.77 -13.00
CA LEU A 184 -2.28 -1.59 -14.22
C LEU A 184 -1.21 -2.66 -14.41
N ASP A 185 -0.14 -2.60 -13.63
CA ASP A 185 0.83 -3.67 -13.59
C ASP A 185 0.10 -4.92 -13.11
N LYS A 186 0.03 -5.92 -13.99
CA LYS A 186 -0.51 -7.22 -13.61
C LYS A 186 0.26 -7.63 -12.37
N PRO A 187 -0.40 -7.93 -11.23
CA PRO A 187 0.31 -8.47 -10.10
C PRO A 187 0.95 -9.75 -10.59
N GLU A 188 2.27 -9.73 -10.73
CA GLU A 188 2.99 -10.88 -11.23
C GLU A 188 2.80 -11.99 -10.21
N VAL A 189 2.23 -13.09 -10.69
CA VAL A 189 1.82 -14.17 -9.81
C VAL A 189 3.11 -14.78 -9.30
N VAL A 190 3.43 -14.51 -8.04
CA VAL A 190 4.57 -15.13 -7.37
C VAL A 190 4.50 -16.64 -7.57
N ARG A 191 5.55 -17.19 -8.19
CA ARG A 191 5.73 -18.63 -8.43
C ARG A 191 6.78 -19.22 -7.50
N LEU A 192 7.72 -18.41 -7.04
CA LEU A 192 8.83 -18.82 -6.18
C LEU A 192 8.99 -17.82 -5.03
N LEU A 193 9.13 -18.33 -3.80
CA LEU A 193 9.63 -17.59 -2.65
C LEU A 193 11.04 -18.05 -2.31
N LEU A 194 12.01 -17.14 -2.36
CA LEU A 194 13.34 -17.30 -1.80
C LEU A 194 13.35 -16.66 -0.41
N CYS A 195 13.60 -17.46 0.63
CA CYS A 195 13.55 -16.97 2.02
C CYS A 195 14.86 -17.27 2.74
N LYS A 196 15.54 -16.24 3.25
CA LYS A 196 16.69 -16.44 4.13
C LYS A 196 16.30 -17.24 5.38
N VAL A 197 17.20 -18.08 5.85
CA VAL A 197 17.00 -18.85 7.10
C VAL A 197 17.29 -17.96 8.29
N SER A 198 18.55 -17.56 8.48
CA SER A 198 18.96 -16.68 9.58
C SER A 198 18.40 -15.28 9.40
N GLY A 199 17.83 -14.72 10.48
CA GLY A 199 17.31 -13.37 10.48
C GLY A 199 16.00 -13.20 9.69
N CYS A 200 15.37 -14.29 9.24
CA CYS A 200 14.03 -14.30 8.65
C CYS A 200 13.19 -15.42 9.26
N LEU A 201 13.47 -16.68 8.87
CA LEU A 201 12.81 -17.86 9.41
C LEU A 201 13.20 -18.11 10.89
N THR A 202 14.43 -17.75 11.26
CA THR A 202 14.91 -17.70 12.64
C THR A 202 15.11 -16.26 13.06
N ASP A 203 15.18 -16.01 14.38
CA ASP A 203 15.44 -14.69 14.97
C ASP A 203 16.92 -14.28 14.91
N GLY A 204 17.75 -15.00 14.14
CA GLY A 204 19.19 -14.75 14.02
C GLY A 204 20.01 -15.16 15.25
N ARG A 205 19.39 -15.67 16.33
CA ARG A 205 20.12 -16.09 17.53
C ARG A 205 20.65 -17.51 17.40
N VAL A 206 21.88 -17.69 17.86
CA VAL A 206 22.53 -19.00 18.01
C VAL A 206 22.78 -19.26 19.48
N LEU A 207 22.13 -20.29 20.02
CA LEU A 207 22.35 -20.73 21.39
C LEU A 207 23.51 -21.71 21.39
N ILE A 208 24.62 -21.33 22.02
CA ILE A 208 25.82 -22.16 22.12
C ILE A 208 25.90 -22.76 23.52
N SER A 209 25.91 -24.08 23.62
CA SER A 209 26.04 -24.80 24.88
C SER A 209 27.51 -24.82 25.37
N VAL A 210 27.73 -25.18 26.64
CA VAL A 210 29.09 -25.33 27.20
C VAL A 210 29.91 -26.42 26.47
N SER A 211 29.25 -27.41 25.86
CA SER A 211 29.90 -28.44 25.05
C SER A 211 30.16 -28.00 23.60
N GLY A 212 29.77 -26.78 23.21
CA GLY A 212 29.91 -26.26 21.85
C GLY A 212 28.81 -26.68 20.90
N GLU A 213 27.69 -27.23 21.39
CA GLU A 213 26.53 -27.52 20.55
C GLU A 213 25.77 -26.23 20.23
N GLU A 214 25.43 -26.02 18.96
CA GLU A 214 24.68 -24.87 18.48
C GLU A 214 23.21 -25.22 18.25
N MET A 215 22.31 -24.36 18.70
CA MET A 215 20.87 -24.50 18.50
C MET A 215 20.28 -23.21 17.93
N VAL A 216 19.35 -23.36 16.99
CA VAL A 216 18.50 -22.28 16.48
C VAL A 216 17.03 -22.67 16.66
N SER A 217 16.15 -21.67 16.64
CA SER A 217 14.71 -21.88 16.79
C SER A 217 13.95 -21.44 15.53
N VAL A 218 12.83 -22.12 15.27
CA VAL A 218 11.93 -21.82 14.14
C VAL A 218 10.48 -21.85 14.61
N ASN A 219 9.70 -20.86 14.17
CA ASN A 219 8.30 -20.73 14.57
C ASN A 219 7.39 -21.70 13.79
N THR A 220 6.47 -22.36 14.48
CA THR A 220 5.50 -23.26 13.82
C THR A 220 4.53 -22.51 12.91
N ARG A 221 4.18 -21.27 13.22
CA ARG A 221 3.30 -20.43 12.38
C ARG A 221 3.98 -20.03 11.08
N ASP A 222 5.28 -19.75 11.11
CA ASP A 222 6.09 -19.53 9.90
C ASP A 222 6.10 -20.77 9.01
N THR A 223 6.32 -21.96 9.59
CA THR A 223 6.22 -23.22 8.82
C THR A 223 4.83 -23.47 8.25
N MET A 224 3.76 -22.96 8.89
CA MET A 224 2.41 -23.02 8.34
C MET A 224 2.25 -22.06 7.16
N GLY A 225 2.79 -20.84 7.24
CA GLY A 225 2.80 -19.87 6.13
C GLY A 225 3.43 -20.45 4.87
N ILE A 226 4.61 -21.08 5.02
CA ILE A 226 5.29 -21.82 3.94
C ILE A 226 4.37 -22.88 3.33
N ARG A 227 3.69 -23.71 4.15
CA ARG A 227 2.77 -24.73 3.66
C ARG A 227 1.55 -24.15 2.95
N MET A 228 1.08 -22.96 3.35
CA MET A 228 -0.01 -22.27 2.67
C MET A 228 0.40 -21.85 1.26
N LEU A 229 1.62 -21.35 1.07
CA LEU A 229 2.19 -21.01 -0.23
C LEU A 229 2.32 -22.24 -1.14
N GLN A 230 2.89 -23.33 -0.62
CA GLN A 230 3.04 -24.59 -1.34
C GLN A 230 1.70 -25.14 -1.85
N ARG A 231 0.63 -25.03 -1.06
CA ARG A 231 -0.74 -25.47 -1.45
C ARG A 231 -1.30 -24.67 -2.62
N GLU A 232 -0.85 -23.43 -2.81
CA GLU A 232 -1.23 -22.57 -3.94
C GLU A 232 -0.22 -22.64 -5.09
N GLY A 233 0.65 -23.65 -5.09
CA GLY A 233 1.63 -23.90 -6.14
C GLY A 233 2.76 -22.88 -6.17
N VAL A 234 3.04 -22.20 -5.06
CA VAL A 234 4.24 -21.35 -4.91
C VAL A 234 5.35 -22.24 -4.37
N GLU A 235 6.42 -22.39 -5.13
CA GLU A 235 7.63 -23.06 -4.69
C GLU A 235 8.31 -22.20 -3.61
N VAL A 236 8.87 -22.84 -2.57
CA VAL A 236 9.59 -22.13 -1.50
C VAL A 236 10.96 -22.77 -1.36
N ILE A 237 12.01 -21.96 -1.47
CA ILE A 237 13.39 -22.36 -1.27
C ILE A 237 13.97 -21.56 -0.11
N LEU A 238 14.51 -22.27 0.88
CA LEU A 238 15.18 -21.68 2.02
C LEU A 238 16.65 -21.46 1.67
N ILE A 239 17.12 -20.22 1.85
CA ILE A 239 18.45 -19.79 1.49
C ILE A 239 19.29 -19.62 2.75
N SER A 240 20.46 -20.22 2.75
CA SER A 240 21.46 -20.06 3.80
C SER A 240 22.79 -19.63 3.20
N SER A 241 23.53 -18.78 3.89
CA SER A 241 24.89 -18.38 3.51
C SER A 241 25.93 -19.33 4.14
N SER A 242 27.19 -19.22 3.71
CA SER A 242 28.30 -19.94 4.35
C SER A 242 28.59 -19.50 5.79
N GLU A 243 28.10 -18.32 6.18
CA GLU A 243 28.30 -17.74 7.52
C GLU A 243 27.15 -18.09 8.47
N ASP A 244 26.04 -18.60 7.94
CA ASP A 244 24.92 -19.06 8.75
C ASP A 244 25.30 -20.32 9.53
N PRO A 245 24.83 -20.47 10.79
CA PRO A 245 25.03 -21.66 11.63
C PRO A 245 24.21 -22.88 11.16
N VAL A 246 23.83 -22.91 9.88
CA VAL A 246 23.00 -23.95 9.27
C VAL A 246 23.92 -25.07 8.80
N THR A 247 24.27 -25.95 9.74
CA THR A 247 24.95 -27.21 9.40
C THR A 247 24.09 -28.04 8.45
N LYS A 248 24.74 -28.94 7.68
CA LYS A 248 24.02 -29.87 6.79
C LYS A 248 22.92 -30.65 7.52
N ALA A 249 23.18 -31.11 8.74
CA ALA A 249 22.21 -31.83 9.55
C ALA A 249 20.99 -30.96 9.94
N LEU A 250 21.21 -29.65 10.17
CA LEU A 250 20.12 -28.71 10.42
C LEU A 250 19.34 -28.39 9.14
N ALA A 251 20.03 -28.22 8.00
CA ALA A 251 19.39 -28.07 6.70
C ALA A 251 18.46 -29.25 6.38
N ASP A 252 18.92 -30.49 6.61
CA ASP A 252 18.10 -31.70 6.41
C ASP A 252 16.85 -31.70 7.30
N LYS A 253 16.99 -31.31 8.58
CA LYS A 253 15.85 -31.19 9.51
C LYS A 253 14.88 -30.09 9.11
N LEU A 254 15.37 -28.94 8.67
CA LEU A 254 14.55 -27.83 8.18
C LEU A 254 13.79 -28.24 6.92
N SER A 255 14.47 -28.91 5.98
CA SER A 255 13.84 -29.46 4.77
C SER A 255 12.72 -30.43 5.11
N GLN A 256 12.95 -31.40 6.00
CA GLN A 256 11.90 -32.34 6.46
C GLN A 256 10.72 -31.62 7.14
N ARG A 257 10.98 -30.58 7.95
CA ARG A 257 9.94 -29.88 8.70
C ARG A 257 9.09 -28.94 7.84
N THR A 258 9.71 -28.31 6.84
CA THR A 258 9.08 -27.30 5.97
C THR A 258 8.61 -27.86 4.64
N GLY A 259 9.14 -29.03 4.23
CA GLY A 259 8.94 -29.57 2.88
C GLY A 259 9.64 -28.75 1.79
N CYS A 260 10.61 -27.90 2.14
CA CYS A 260 11.32 -27.03 1.21
C CYS A 260 12.71 -27.58 0.87
N GLU A 261 13.23 -27.17 -0.27
CA GLU A 261 14.68 -27.23 -0.52
C GLU A 261 15.37 -26.22 0.42
N VAL A 262 16.49 -26.64 1.02
CA VAL A 262 17.40 -25.74 1.74
C VAL A 262 18.68 -25.65 0.92
N ARG A 263 18.93 -24.49 0.30
CA ARG A 263 20.10 -24.26 -0.53
C ARG A 263 21.09 -23.37 0.21
N GLN A 264 22.32 -23.88 0.34
CA GLN A 264 23.43 -23.10 0.84
C GLN A 264 24.11 -22.42 -0.34
N LEU A 265 24.11 -21.09 -0.35
CA LEU A 265 24.76 -20.30 -1.40
C LEU A 265 26.21 -20.01 -1.02
N GLY A 266 27.07 -20.02 -2.05
CA GLY A 266 28.47 -19.67 -1.94
C GLY A 266 28.72 -18.17 -1.97
N LYS A 267 29.91 -17.77 -2.42
CA LYS A 267 30.33 -16.36 -2.46
C LYS A 267 29.75 -15.58 -3.63
N ASP A 268 29.41 -16.26 -4.74
CA ASP A 268 28.85 -15.63 -5.94
C ASP A 268 27.35 -15.90 -6.03
N ILE A 269 26.62 -15.32 -5.08
CA ILE A 269 25.17 -15.44 -4.92
C ILE A 269 24.44 -15.03 -6.21
N GLN A 270 24.95 -14.02 -6.93
CA GLN A 270 24.35 -13.50 -8.15
C GLN A 270 24.39 -14.52 -9.28
N CYS A 271 25.54 -15.18 -9.51
CA CYS A 271 25.63 -16.24 -10.51
C CYS A 271 24.74 -17.44 -10.16
N GLU A 272 24.67 -17.83 -8.88
CA GLU A 272 23.84 -18.95 -8.45
C GLU A 272 22.33 -18.66 -8.59
N PHE A 273 21.88 -17.45 -8.25
CA PHE A 273 20.49 -17.06 -8.50
C PHE A 273 20.18 -16.98 -9.98
N LYS A 274 21.08 -16.40 -10.79
CA LYS A 274 20.88 -16.35 -12.24
C LYS A 274 20.71 -17.76 -12.83
N ALA A 275 21.59 -18.69 -12.49
CA ALA A 275 21.48 -20.08 -12.94
C ALA A 275 20.17 -20.74 -12.46
N MET A 276 19.72 -20.44 -11.23
CA MET A 276 18.45 -20.94 -10.70
C MET A 276 17.24 -20.37 -11.46
N MET A 277 17.25 -19.08 -11.79
CA MET A 277 16.18 -18.44 -12.55
C MET A 277 16.13 -18.98 -13.99
N ASP A 278 17.29 -19.15 -14.62
CA ASP A 278 17.42 -19.71 -15.98
C ASP A 278 16.92 -21.17 -16.03
N ASP A 279 17.26 -22.00 -15.05
CA ASP A 279 16.79 -23.40 -14.95
C ASP A 279 15.27 -23.50 -14.77
N LYS A 280 14.69 -22.54 -14.05
CA LYS A 280 13.24 -22.52 -13.74
C LYS A 280 12.40 -21.76 -14.75
N ASP A 281 13.03 -21.09 -15.73
CA ASP A 281 12.38 -20.18 -16.68
C ASP A 281 11.50 -19.15 -15.93
N LEU A 282 12.16 -18.44 -15.00
CA LEU A 282 11.53 -17.41 -14.15
C LEU A 282 12.19 -16.05 -14.37
N ASP A 283 11.37 -15.01 -14.48
CA ASP A 283 11.83 -13.63 -14.31
C ASP A 283 11.81 -13.26 -12.81
N TRP A 284 12.72 -12.38 -12.37
CA TRP A 284 12.73 -11.87 -10.99
C TRP A 284 11.38 -11.29 -10.57
N LYS A 285 10.60 -10.77 -11.50
CA LYS A 285 9.26 -10.26 -11.21
C LYS A 285 8.24 -11.33 -10.80
N GLU A 286 8.47 -12.60 -11.14
CA GLU A 286 7.70 -13.76 -10.66
C GLU A 286 8.21 -14.32 -9.32
N VAL A 287 9.25 -13.71 -8.76
CA VAL A 287 9.94 -14.15 -7.54
C VAL A 287 9.59 -13.23 -6.38
N ALA A 288 9.23 -13.84 -5.25
CA ALA A 288 9.23 -13.21 -3.95
C ALA A 288 10.57 -13.46 -3.24
N TYR A 289 11.13 -12.44 -2.60
CA TYR A 289 12.37 -12.58 -1.84
C TYR A 289 12.20 -12.05 -0.41
N MET A 290 12.58 -12.83 0.59
CA MET A 290 12.62 -12.41 1.98
C MET A 290 14.05 -12.48 2.51
N GLY A 291 14.60 -11.31 2.84
CA GLY A 291 15.94 -11.12 3.38
C GLY A 291 15.92 -10.27 4.64
N ASN A 292 17.09 -9.95 5.17
CA ASN A 292 17.18 -9.27 6.46
C ASN A 292 18.36 -8.30 6.61
N ASP A 293 19.30 -8.22 5.68
CA ASP A 293 20.49 -7.37 5.87
C ASP A 293 21.04 -6.78 4.55
N ALA A 294 22.11 -5.99 4.63
CA ALA A 294 22.75 -5.31 3.51
C ALA A 294 23.14 -6.23 2.32
N PRO A 295 23.62 -7.46 2.52
CA PRO A 295 23.91 -8.38 1.41
C PRO A 295 22.67 -8.77 0.58
N ASP A 296 21.47 -8.61 1.14
CA ASP A 296 20.22 -8.98 0.49
C ASP A 296 19.65 -7.84 -0.38
N VAL A 297 20.19 -6.61 -0.27
CA VAL A 297 19.65 -5.39 -0.90
C VAL A 297 19.46 -5.54 -2.42
N ASP A 298 20.42 -6.16 -3.11
CA ASP A 298 20.31 -6.37 -4.55
C ASP A 298 19.11 -7.29 -4.88
N CYS A 299 18.93 -8.38 -4.13
CA CYS A 299 17.82 -9.31 -4.32
C CYS A 299 16.47 -8.68 -3.92
N LEU A 300 16.44 -7.89 -2.85
CA LEU A 300 15.27 -7.15 -2.41
C LEU A 300 14.78 -6.16 -3.48
N ASN A 301 15.71 -5.50 -4.18
CA ASN A 301 15.40 -4.58 -5.28
C ASN A 301 14.95 -5.31 -6.56
N LEU A 302 15.60 -6.43 -6.91
CA LEU A 302 15.33 -7.17 -8.13
C LEU A 302 13.98 -7.92 -8.08
N ALA A 303 13.68 -8.56 -6.95
CA ALA A 303 12.50 -9.41 -6.81
C ALA A 303 11.20 -8.65 -7.05
N GLY A 304 10.24 -9.27 -7.75
CA GLY A 304 8.92 -8.70 -8.05
C GLY A 304 8.16 -8.31 -6.79
N LEU A 305 8.31 -9.12 -5.75
CA LEU A 305 7.89 -8.81 -4.39
C LEU A 305 9.05 -9.07 -3.43
N SER A 306 9.25 -8.19 -2.46
CA SER A 306 10.30 -8.38 -1.47
C SER A 306 9.84 -7.96 -0.09
N ALA A 307 10.34 -8.65 0.93
CA ALA A 307 10.04 -8.32 2.30
C ALA A 307 11.24 -8.45 3.23
N VAL A 308 11.17 -7.70 4.33
CA VAL A 308 12.07 -7.82 5.47
C VAL A 308 11.29 -7.91 6.78
N PRO A 309 11.79 -8.63 7.79
CA PRO A 309 11.24 -8.57 9.14
C PRO A 309 11.34 -7.17 9.77
N ARG A 310 10.51 -6.90 10.78
CA ARG A 310 10.48 -5.60 11.49
C ARG A 310 11.84 -5.17 12.03
N ASP A 311 12.65 -6.12 12.48
CA ASP A 311 13.94 -5.92 13.13
C ASP A 311 15.12 -5.88 12.15
N ALA A 312 14.87 -5.85 10.84
CA ALA A 312 15.90 -5.66 9.84
C ALA A 312 16.54 -4.26 9.91
N PRO A 313 17.82 -4.10 9.55
CA PRO A 313 18.47 -2.79 9.46
C PRO A 313 17.80 -1.88 8.42
N VAL A 314 17.88 -0.57 8.64
CA VAL A 314 17.26 0.47 7.78
C VAL A 314 17.66 0.33 6.30
N VAL A 315 18.88 -0.12 6.01
CA VAL A 315 19.35 -0.34 4.64
C VAL A 315 18.53 -1.41 3.90
N ALA A 316 18.16 -2.50 4.59
CA ALA A 316 17.32 -3.56 4.02
C ALA A 316 15.85 -3.12 3.94
N ILE A 317 15.35 -2.42 4.98
CA ILE A 317 14.00 -1.84 5.00
C ILE A 317 13.78 -0.93 3.78
N ASN A 318 14.73 -0.05 3.48
CA ASN A 318 14.63 0.88 2.36
C ASN A 318 14.69 0.19 0.97
N ALA A 319 15.20 -1.04 0.89
CA ALA A 319 15.26 -1.81 -0.35
C ALA A 319 14.05 -2.73 -0.54
N ALA A 320 13.37 -3.10 0.54
CA ALA A 320 12.23 -4.01 0.51
C ALA A 320 10.94 -3.30 0.08
N LYS A 321 10.08 -4.03 -0.64
CA LYS A 321 8.74 -3.56 -1.04
C LYS A 321 7.71 -3.69 0.07
N TYR A 322 7.99 -4.53 1.06
CA TYR A 322 7.13 -4.78 2.21
C TYR A 322 7.98 -4.89 3.48
N SER A 323 7.58 -4.21 4.54
CA SER A 323 8.20 -4.37 5.87
C SER A 323 7.19 -5.05 6.77
N CYS A 324 7.54 -6.23 7.29
CA CYS A 324 6.65 -6.96 8.19
C CYS A 324 6.50 -6.20 9.52
N HIS A 325 5.34 -6.31 10.15
CA HIS A 325 5.10 -5.87 11.51
C HIS A 325 5.68 -6.86 12.53
N SER A 326 5.78 -8.13 12.14
CA SER A 326 6.42 -9.20 12.91
C SER A 326 7.94 -9.20 12.74
N ALA A 327 8.63 -9.56 13.82
CA ALA A 327 10.08 -9.72 13.82
C ALA A 327 10.51 -11.11 13.31
N ALA A 328 11.79 -11.25 12.97
CA ALA A 328 12.38 -12.49 12.49
C ALA A 328 12.16 -13.64 13.49
N GLY A 329 11.86 -14.84 12.98
CA GLY A 329 11.51 -16.00 13.81
C GLY A 329 10.24 -15.86 14.67
N LEU A 330 9.51 -14.76 14.54
CA LEU A 330 8.30 -14.42 15.27
C LEU A 330 7.16 -14.08 14.30
N GLU A 331 6.91 -14.95 13.31
CA GLU A 331 5.77 -14.86 12.37
C GLU A 331 5.98 -13.96 11.15
N ALA A 332 7.17 -13.39 10.95
CA ALA A 332 7.44 -12.57 9.77
C ALA A 332 7.27 -13.33 8.45
N VAL A 333 7.66 -14.61 8.39
CA VAL A 333 7.47 -15.45 7.19
C VAL A 333 5.99 -15.77 7.00
N ARG A 334 5.25 -15.99 8.09
CA ARG A 334 3.81 -16.19 8.05
C ARG A 334 3.08 -14.96 7.50
N GLU A 335 3.38 -13.78 8.03
CA GLU A 335 2.82 -12.51 7.59
C GLU A 335 3.07 -12.31 6.09
N PHE A 336 4.32 -12.47 5.65
CA PHE A 336 4.66 -12.31 4.24
C PHE A 336 4.00 -13.36 3.34
N SER A 337 3.87 -14.60 3.83
CA SER A 337 3.13 -15.66 3.12
C SER A 337 1.66 -15.27 2.90
N GLU A 338 1.00 -14.72 3.91
CA GLU A 338 -0.39 -14.23 3.79
C GLU A 338 -0.49 -13.06 2.82
N HIS A 339 0.47 -12.14 2.84
CA HIS A 339 0.56 -11.04 1.90
C HIS A 339 0.68 -11.52 0.44
N ILE A 340 1.60 -12.47 0.16
CA ILE A 340 1.74 -13.11 -1.17
C ILE A 340 0.42 -13.74 -1.62
N LEU A 341 -0.24 -14.50 -0.74
CA LEU A 341 -1.50 -15.17 -1.06
C LEU A 341 -2.63 -14.20 -1.36
N LEU A 342 -2.69 -13.08 -0.64
CA LEU A 342 -3.65 -12.03 -0.89
C LEU A 342 -3.44 -11.41 -2.28
N LEU A 343 -2.19 -11.08 -2.63
CA LEU A 343 -1.85 -10.54 -3.96
C LEU A 343 -2.21 -11.55 -5.07
N LYS A 344 -1.95 -12.84 -4.85
CA LYS A 344 -2.29 -13.90 -5.80
C LYS A 344 -3.81 -14.07 -5.98
N LYS A 345 -4.60 -13.97 -4.91
CA LYS A 345 -6.08 -13.97 -5.01
C LYS A 345 -6.59 -12.76 -5.79
N LYS A 346 -6.01 -11.58 -5.55
CA LYS A 346 -6.35 -10.35 -6.29
C LYS A 346 -6.06 -10.48 -7.78
N ALA A 347 -4.88 -10.99 -8.14
CA ALA A 347 -4.50 -11.22 -9.52
C ALA A 347 -5.52 -12.12 -10.24
N LYS A 348 -5.94 -13.22 -9.60
CA LYS A 348 -6.97 -14.12 -10.13
C LYS A 348 -8.31 -13.38 -10.38
N SER A 349 -8.79 -12.60 -9.41
CA SER A 349 -10.04 -11.85 -9.55
C SER A 349 -9.99 -10.77 -10.65
N GLN A 350 -8.87 -10.05 -10.78
CA GLN A 350 -8.70 -9.07 -11.86
C GLN A 350 -8.73 -9.73 -13.24
N MET A 351 -8.02 -10.86 -13.39
CA MET A 351 -8.02 -11.63 -14.64
C MET A 351 -9.42 -12.13 -15.03
N GLU A 352 -10.24 -12.52 -14.05
CA GLU A 352 -11.64 -12.90 -14.27
C GLU A 352 -12.50 -11.71 -14.72
N GLN A 353 -12.34 -10.54 -14.10
CA GLN A 353 -13.07 -9.32 -14.47
C GLN A 353 -12.69 -8.82 -15.87
N ASP A 354 -11.40 -8.80 -16.20
CA ASP A 354 -10.92 -8.41 -17.54
C ASP A 354 -11.43 -9.36 -18.62
N ARG A 355 -11.53 -10.66 -18.31
CA ARG A 355 -12.09 -11.67 -19.22
C ARG A 355 -13.59 -11.47 -19.44
N ILE A 356 -14.32 -11.10 -18.39
CA ILE A 356 -15.75 -10.75 -18.51
C ILE A 356 -15.89 -9.54 -19.43
N HIS A 357 -15.16 -8.45 -19.16
CA HIS A 357 -15.22 -7.22 -19.96
C HIS A 357 -14.88 -7.45 -21.44
N ARG A 358 -13.90 -8.30 -21.77
CA ARG A 358 -13.56 -8.61 -23.17
C ARG A 358 -14.61 -9.44 -23.92
N ASN A 359 -15.46 -10.17 -23.21
CA ASN A 359 -16.53 -10.98 -23.80
C ASN A 359 -17.87 -10.23 -23.91
N THR A 360 -17.99 -9.05 -23.29
CA THR A 360 -19.17 -8.18 -23.36
C THR A 360 -19.04 -7.00 -24.34
N PHE A 361 -18.02 -7.02 -25.20
CA PHE A 361 -17.86 -6.08 -26.32
C PHE A 361 -17.76 -6.81 -27.66
#